data_AF-A0A812N6X9-F1
#
_entry.id   AF-A0A812N6X9-F1
#
_cell.length_a   1.000
_cell.length_b   1.000
_cell.length_c   1.000
_cell.angle_alpha   90.00
_cell.angle_beta   90.00
_cell.angle_gamma   90.00
#
_symmetry.space_group_name_H-M   'P 1'
#
loop_
_entity.id
_entity.type
_entity.pdbx_description
1 polymer ?
#
loop_
_entity_poly.entity_id
_entity_poly.type
_entity_poly.pdbx_seq_one_letter_code
_entity_poly.pdbx_strand_id
1 'polypeptide(L)'
;MALFLGVFQELSGSSWRSIFTDSLPQGKRAPAFVKNWILQLLGAACATLLAALVMQLPHEEIWCIKLSLWCGLSIMVPMSMAILRMADPEASEFPKFQEDSEAGLSQSGRPRVSRCCATVPCLCATFFVTSTATAGLTARFFVLFFTNEVQLSMTNIYLLEAAASLAGALCSQASERVAKHAGRSLTMFCAVVLSTCSTFLLTADLSPELLSAFFLLRRGLGNCFKPLLDSIIADFTPSAHRGKWNALLSMSRVGWSGTAFLGGYLADLCGYRYVIFVSSLMFSAAACLFLGPLVWLVPRSLDVKQAPAAN
;
A
#
# COMPACT_ATOMS: atom_id res chain seq x y z
N MET A 1 24.76 -4.68 -2.42
CA MET A 1 23.55 -5.42 -2.85
C MET A 1 22.25 -4.72 -2.48
N ALA A 2 22.02 -4.35 -1.21
CA ALA A 2 20.77 -3.72 -0.77
C ALA A 2 20.42 -2.39 -1.49
N LEU A 3 21.41 -1.50 -1.69
CA LEU A 3 21.23 -0.26 -2.46
C LEU A 3 20.76 -0.52 -3.89
N PHE A 4 21.37 -1.49 -4.57
CA PHE A 4 21.04 -1.83 -5.95
C PHE A 4 19.61 -2.39 -6.06
N LEU A 5 19.23 -3.30 -5.16
CA LEU A 5 17.87 -3.84 -5.11
C LEU A 5 16.83 -2.75 -4.82
N GLY A 6 17.14 -1.83 -3.90
CA GLY A 6 16.28 -0.69 -3.59
C GLY A 6 16.09 0.24 -4.79
N VAL A 7 17.17 0.64 -5.46
CA VAL A 7 17.10 1.48 -6.68
C VAL A 7 16.30 0.78 -7.78
N PHE A 8 16.54 -0.52 -7.99
CA PHE A 8 15.79 -1.31 -8.97
C PHE A 8 14.30 -1.36 -8.65
N GLN A 9 13.91 -1.62 -7.39
CA GLN A 9 12.52 -1.65 -6.95
C GLN A 9 11.82 -0.30 -7.11
N GLU A 10 12.53 0.80 -6.86
CA GLU A 10 11.97 2.15 -7.05
C GLU A 10 11.76 2.47 -8.53
N LEU A 11 12.79 2.30 -9.36
CA LEU A 11 12.74 2.61 -10.80
C LEU A 11 11.72 1.74 -11.53
N SER A 12 11.78 0.42 -11.33
CA SER A 12 10.80 -0.50 -11.92
C SER A 12 9.40 -0.15 -11.41
N GLY A 13 9.27 0.06 -10.09
CA GLY A 13 8.05 0.38 -9.38
C GLY A 13 7.31 1.61 -9.90
N SER A 14 8.04 2.69 -10.20
CA SER A 14 7.44 3.91 -10.75
C SER A 14 7.01 3.73 -12.20
N SER A 15 7.85 3.09 -13.01
CA SER A 15 7.61 2.94 -14.45
C SER A 15 6.39 2.07 -14.73
N TRP A 16 6.30 0.89 -14.11
CA TRP A 16 5.16 0.00 -14.35
C TRP A 16 3.84 0.60 -13.85
N ARG A 17 3.85 1.35 -12.73
CA ARG A 17 2.64 2.01 -12.23
C ARG A 17 2.15 3.11 -13.16
N SER A 18 3.06 3.86 -13.79
CA SER A 18 2.66 4.87 -14.76
C SER A 18 1.99 4.22 -15.96
N ILE A 19 2.65 3.23 -16.56
CA ILE A 19 2.13 2.44 -17.69
C ILE A 19 0.75 1.86 -17.32
N PHE A 20 0.66 1.16 -16.19
CA PHE A 20 -0.59 0.58 -15.70
C PHE A 20 -1.70 1.62 -15.50
N THR A 21 -1.38 2.80 -14.97
CA THR A 21 -2.39 3.86 -14.74
C THR A 21 -2.87 4.48 -16.03
N ASP A 22 -1.97 4.63 -17.01
CA ASP A 22 -2.28 5.25 -18.30
C ASP A 22 -3.06 4.30 -19.21
N SER A 23 -2.88 2.98 -19.07
CA SER A 23 -3.70 1.97 -19.76
C SER A 23 -5.15 1.85 -19.23
N LEU A 24 -5.52 2.56 -18.15
CA LEU A 24 -6.84 2.43 -17.53
C LEU A 24 -7.79 3.59 -17.88
N PRO A 25 -8.96 3.32 -18.50
CA PRO A 25 -9.95 4.35 -18.79
C PRO A 25 -10.51 4.96 -17.50
N GLN A 26 -10.81 6.25 -17.56
CA GLN A 26 -11.32 7.02 -16.42
C GLN A 26 -12.62 6.39 -15.88
N GLY A 27 -12.73 6.24 -14.55
CA GLY A 27 -13.88 5.63 -13.88
C GLY A 27 -13.80 4.12 -13.62
N LYS A 28 -13.04 3.33 -14.38
CA LYS A 28 -12.89 1.87 -14.14
C LYS A 28 -11.63 1.49 -13.35
N ARG A 29 -11.00 2.47 -12.69
CA ARG A 29 -9.66 2.35 -12.11
C ARG A 29 -9.63 1.58 -10.79
N ALA A 30 -10.58 1.84 -9.88
CA ALA A 30 -10.57 1.25 -8.54
C ALA A 30 -10.51 -0.30 -8.56
N PRO A 31 -11.36 -1.01 -9.33
CA PRO A 31 -11.29 -2.48 -9.42
C PRO A 31 -9.96 -2.99 -9.99
N ALA A 32 -9.37 -2.29 -10.96
CA ALA A 32 -8.08 -2.65 -11.52
C ALA A 32 -6.94 -2.48 -10.51
N PHE A 33 -6.90 -1.35 -9.78
CA PHE A 33 -5.95 -1.12 -8.69
C PHE A 33 -6.09 -2.17 -7.58
N VAL A 34 -7.32 -2.52 -7.20
CA VAL A 34 -7.58 -3.56 -6.19
C VAL A 34 -7.11 -4.93 -6.67
N LYS A 35 -7.43 -5.33 -7.91
CA LYS A 35 -6.98 -6.63 -8.46
C LYS A 35 -5.46 -6.72 -8.51
N ASN A 36 -4.80 -5.66 -8.97
CA ASN A 36 -3.34 -5.56 -9.00
C ASN A 36 -2.72 -5.65 -7.59
N TRP A 37 -3.32 -4.98 -6.61
CA TRP A 37 -2.89 -5.06 -5.22
C TRP A 37 -3.08 -6.45 -4.61
N ILE A 38 -4.19 -7.11 -4.89
CA ILE A 38 -4.44 -8.50 -4.49
C ILE A 38 -3.36 -9.42 -5.06
N LEU A 39 -3.00 -9.28 -6.34
CA LEU A 39 -1.91 -10.08 -6.95
C LEU A 39 -0.57 -9.87 -6.24
N GLN A 40 -0.24 -8.63 -5.86
CA GLN A 40 0.97 -8.35 -5.08
C GLN A 40 0.94 -9.02 -3.70
N LEU A 41 -0.21 -8.99 -3.01
CA LEU A 41 -0.39 -9.63 -1.71
C LEU A 41 -0.33 -11.16 -1.79
N LEU A 42 -0.89 -11.76 -2.85
CA LEU A 42 -0.76 -13.19 -3.10
C LEU A 42 0.69 -13.57 -3.39
N GLY A 43 1.42 -12.77 -4.18
CA GLY A 43 2.85 -12.95 -4.39
C GLY A 43 3.65 -12.90 -3.10
N ALA A 44 3.35 -11.93 -2.23
CA ALA A 44 3.96 -11.82 -0.90
C ALA A 44 3.65 -13.05 -0.03
N ALA A 45 2.38 -13.49 0.00
CA ALA A 45 1.96 -14.69 0.73
C ALA A 45 2.73 -15.94 0.26
N CYS A 46 2.81 -16.17 -1.06
CA CYS A 46 3.57 -17.29 -1.63
C CYS A 46 5.05 -17.24 -1.24
N ALA A 47 5.68 -16.07 -1.29
CA ALA A 47 7.08 -15.92 -0.89
C ALA A 47 7.29 -16.23 0.60
N THR A 48 6.40 -15.75 1.48
CA THR A 48 6.47 -16.03 2.92
C THR A 48 6.15 -17.49 3.25
N LEU A 49 5.25 -18.15 2.51
CA LEU A 49 4.98 -19.58 2.66
C LEU A 49 6.17 -20.42 2.24
N LEU A 50 6.83 -20.06 1.13
CA LEU A 50 8.07 -20.72 0.71
C LEU A 50 9.15 -20.57 1.78
N ALA A 51 9.32 -19.38 2.36
CA ALA A 51 10.24 -19.16 3.46
C ALA A 51 9.89 -20.03 4.69
N ALA A 52 8.61 -20.11 5.06
CA ALA A 52 8.14 -20.97 6.16
C ALA A 52 8.46 -22.45 5.91
N LEU A 53 8.29 -22.95 4.68
CA LEU A 53 8.62 -24.32 4.29
C LEU A 53 10.13 -24.58 4.36
N VAL A 54 10.94 -23.66 3.85
CA VAL A 54 12.41 -23.77 3.90
C VAL A 54 12.92 -23.79 5.35
N MET A 55 12.27 -23.05 6.24
CA MET A 55 12.60 -23.03 7.67
C MET A 55 12.26 -24.34 8.41
N GLN A 56 11.55 -25.28 7.81
CA GLN A 56 11.31 -26.61 8.39
C GLN A 56 12.44 -27.61 8.08
N LEU A 57 13.40 -27.24 7.23
CA LEU A 57 14.53 -28.11 6.89
C LEU A 57 15.47 -28.26 8.10
N PRO A 58 16.08 -29.44 8.31
CA PRO A 58 17.00 -29.71 9.42
C PRO A 58 18.39 -29.10 9.18
N HIS A 59 18.43 -27.81 8.82
CA HIS A 59 19.65 -27.04 8.59
C HIS A 59 19.66 -25.80 9.47
N GLU A 60 20.83 -25.18 9.61
CA GLU A 60 20.95 -23.91 10.33
C GLU A 60 20.07 -22.81 9.72
N GLU A 61 19.46 -21.98 10.56
CA GLU A 61 18.56 -20.91 10.12
C GLU A 61 19.20 -19.98 9.09
N ILE A 62 20.49 -19.66 9.26
CA ILE A 62 21.24 -18.81 8.33
C ILE A 62 21.29 -19.42 6.92
N TRP A 63 21.44 -20.74 6.83
CA TRP A 63 21.44 -21.45 5.56
C TRP A 63 20.05 -21.41 4.92
N CYS A 64 18.99 -21.65 5.69
CA CYS A 64 17.60 -21.56 5.25
C CYS A 64 17.25 -20.16 4.73
N ILE A 65 17.70 -19.11 5.41
CA ILE A 65 17.55 -17.71 4.96
C ILE A 65 18.27 -17.50 3.62
N LYS A 66 19.52 -17.93 3.49
CA LYS A 66 20.29 -17.79 2.24
C LYS A 66 19.63 -18.53 1.07
N LEU A 67 19.13 -19.75 1.31
CA LEU A 67 18.42 -20.53 0.29
C LEU A 67 17.16 -19.79 -0.17
N SER A 68 16.35 -19.26 0.76
CA SER A 68 15.14 -18.50 0.42
C SER A 68 15.45 -17.27 -0.45
N LEU A 69 16.56 -16.57 -0.18
CA LEU A 69 17.04 -15.44 -0.98
C LEU A 69 17.43 -15.87 -2.41
N TRP A 70 18.15 -16.99 -2.55
CA TRP A 70 18.53 -17.53 -3.86
C TRP A 70 17.33 -17.99 -4.69
N CYS A 71 16.34 -18.62 -4.05
CA CYS A 71 15.08 -18.99 -4.71
C CYS A 71 14.37 -17.74 -5.25
N GLY A 72 14.27 -16.67 -4.44
CA GLY A 72 13.65 -15.42 -4.86
C GLY A 72 14.36 -14.77 -6.05
N LEU A 73 15.70 -14.69 -6.01
CA LEU A 73 16.51 -14.15 -7.12
C LEU A 73 16.35 -14.98 -8.40
N SER A 74 16.31 -16.31 -8.28
CA SER A 74 16.15 -17.23 -9.41
C SER A 74 14.80 -17.09 -10.11
N ILE A 75 13.74 -16.73 -9.38
CA ILE A 75 12.41 -16.46 -9.97
C ILE A 75 12.36 -15.08 -10.64
N MET A 76 13.06 -14.08 -10.08
CA MET A 76 13.02 -12.70 -10.57
C MET A 76 13.66 -12.55 -11.97
N VAL A 77 14.74 -13.27 -12.25
CA VAL A 77 15.46 -13.21 -13.53
C VAL A 77 14.59 -13.60 -14.73
N PRO A 78 13.96 -14.79 -14.80
CA PRO A 78 13.13 -15.17 -15.94
C PRO A 78 11.90 -14.28 -16.10
N MET A 79 11.32 -13.79 -14.98
CA MET A 79 10.21 -12.85 -15.04
C MET A 79 10.63 -11.51 -15.68
N SER A 80 11.80 -11.00 -15.32
CA SER A 80 12.35 -9.78 -15.93
C SER A 80 12.64 -9.98 -17.43
N MET A 81 13.15 -11.15 -17.81
CA MET A 81 13.38 -11.51 -19.22
C MET A 81 12.09 -11.63 -20.02
N ALA A 82 11.00 -12.11 -19.41
CA ALA A 82 9.69 -12.21 -20.06
C ALA A 82 9.10 -10.81 -20.35
N ILE A 83 9.26 -9.86 -19.43
CA ILE A 83 8.81 -8.47 -19.62
C ILE A 83 9.52 -7.82 -20.82
N LEU A 84 10.82 -8.09 -21.01
CA LEU A 84 11.58 -7.58 -22.16
C LEU A 84 11.07 -8.10 -23.52
N ARG A 85 10.29 -9.19 -23.53
CA ARG A 85 9.67 -9.75 -24.74
C ARG A 85 8.25 -9.25 -24.99
N MET A 86 7.64 -8.55 -24.02
CA MET A 86 6.33 -7.95 -24.19
C MET A 86 6.51 -6.68 -25.03
N ALA A 87 6.20 -6.76 -26.32
CA ALA A 87 6.14 -5.60 -27.19
C ALA A 87 4.96 -4.72 -26.77
N ASP A 88 5.18 -3.41 -26.70
CA ASP A 88 4.15 -2.43 -26.40
C ASP A 88 3.33 -2.22 -27.69
N PRO A 89 2.07 -2.69 -27.77
CA PRO A 89 1.30 -2.66 -29.02
C PRO A 89 0.93 -1.25 -29.48
N GLU A 90 1.13 -0.22 -28.63
CA GLU A 90 0.81 1.19 -28.93
C GLU A 90 2.04 2.12 -28.99
N ALA A 91 3.27 1.62 -28.82
CA ALA A 91 4.48 2.46 -28.91
C ALA A 91 4.79 2.97 -30.34
N SER A 92 3.97 2.65 -31.34
CA SER A 92 4.10 3.13 -32.71
C SER A 92 3.54 4.54 -32.95
N GLU A 93 2.83 5.14 -31.99
CA GLU A 93 2.42 6.55 -32.08
C GLU A 93 2.60 7.23 -30.73
N PHE A 94 3.81 7.71 -30.42
CA PHE A 94 3.93 8.78 -29.44
C PHE A 94 3.05 9.94 -29.93
N PRO A 95 1.98 10.35 -29.21
CA PRO A 95 1.40 11.63 -29.48
C PRO A 95 2.52 12.62 -29.19
N LYS A 96 2.94 13.37 -30.21
CA LYS A 96 3.78 14.55 -29.98
C LYS A 96 3.14 15.29 -28.81
N PHE A 97 3.92 15.63 -27.78
CA PHE A 97 3.46 16.53 -26.74
C PHE A 97 3.02 17.83 -27.42
N GLN A 98 1.73 17.93 -27.70
CA GLN A 98 1.12 19.14 -28.17
C GLN A 98 0.98 20.00 -26.91
N GLU A 99 1.89 20.96 -26.78
CA GLU A 99 1.61 22.21 -26.06
C GLU A 99 0.44 22.89 -26.78
N ASP A 100 -0.77 22.36 -26.59
CA ASP A 100 -1.98 23.05 -27.01
C ASP A 100 -2.20 24.21 -26.03
N SER A 101 -1.57 25.30 -26.40
CA SER A 101 -2.06 26.68 -26.35
C SER A 101 -3.37 26.86 -25.58
N GLU A 102 -3.31 27.65 -24.51
CA GLU A 102 -4.45 28.28 -23.85
C GLU A 102 -5.18 29.23 -24.84
N ALA A 103 -5.88 28.70 -25.84
CA ALA A 103 -6.72 29.50 -26.71
C ALA A 103 -7.77 28.63 -27.42
N GLY A 104 -8.95 28.55 -26.81
CA GLY A 104 -10.19 28.30 -27.55
C GLY A 104 -10.67 26.85 -27.61
N LEU A 105 -11.39 26.40 -26.57
CA LEU A 105 -12.54 25.53 -26.76
C LEU A 105 -13.61 25.87 -25.72
N SER A 106 -14.78 26.20 -26.26
CA SER A 106 -15.93 26.79 -25.59
C SER A 106 -16.42 26.04 -24.37
N GLN A 107 -16.85 26.84 -23.41
CA GLN A 107 -17.60 26.48 -22.22
C GLN A 107 -18.89 25.72 -22.60
N SER A 108 -18.88 24.39 -22.47
CA SER A 108 -20.12 23.65 -22.25
C SER A 108 -19.85 22.52 -21.25
N GLY A 109 -20.50 22.61 -20.08
CA GLY A 109 -20.74 21.45 -19.21
C GLY A 109 -19.64 20.99 -18.24
N ARG A 110 -18.62 21.79 -17.87
CA ARG A 110 -17.72 21.39 -16.77
C ARG A 110 -18.44 21.58 -15.42
N PRO A 111 -18.76 20.53 -14.64
CA PRO A 111 -19.26 20.71 -13.29
C PRO A 111 -18.19 21.40 -12.43
N ARG A 112 -18.63 22.23 -11.48
CA ARG A 112 -17.79 22.95 -10.51
C ARG A 112 -16.81 22.01 -9.77
N VAL A 113 -15.59 21.82 -10.27
CA VAL A 113 -14.47 21.14 -9.56
C VAL A 113 -13.30 22.11 -9.35
N SER A 114 -13.60 23.38 -9.07
CA SER A 114 -12.63 24.48 -9.21
C SER A 114 -11.77 24.78 -7.96
N ARG A 115 -11.97 24.13 -6.81
CA ARG A 115 -11.13 24.38 -5.61
C ARG A 115 -10.61 23.13 -4.89
N CYS A 116 -11.28 21.98 -4.99
CA CYS A 116 -10.82 20.74 -4.34
C CYS A 116 -9.76 19.95 -5.12
N CYS A 117 -9.42 20.36 -6.35
CA CYS A 117 -8.56 19.57 -7.25
C CYS A 117 -7.12 19.40 -6.74
N ALA A 118 -6.54 20.41 -6.09
CA ALA A 118 -5.18 20.33 -5.55
C ALA A 118 -5.14 19.84 -4.09
N THR A 119 -6.15 20.18 -3.30
CA THR A 119 -6.21 19.84 -1.86
C THR A 119 -6.39 18.35 -1.63
N VAL A 120 -7.24 17.67 -2.41
CA VAL A 120 -7.50 16.23 -2.24
C VAL A 120 -6.24 15.39 -2.48
N PRO A 121 -5.52 15.51 -3.61
CA PRO A 121 -4.26 14.81 -3.82
C PRO A 121 -3.20 15.13 -2.76
N CYS A 122 -3.13 16.38 -2.29
CA CYS A 122 -2.20 16.78 -1.23
C CYS A 122 -2.50 16.05 0.09
N LEU A 123 -3.76 16.04 0.54
CA LEU A 123 -4.16 15.30 1.74
C LEU A 123 -3.91 13.80 1.60
N CYS A 124 -4.19 13.21 0.43
CA CYS A 124 -3.91 11.81 0.14
C CYS A 124 -2.40 11.50 0.20
N ALA A 125 -1.57 12.35 -0.42
CA ALA A 125 -0.13 12.17 -0.42
C ALA A 125 0.47 12.34 0.98
N THR A 126 0.05 13.36 1.74
CA THR A 126 0.51 13.56 3.12
C THR A 126 0.10 12.40 4.01
N PHE A 127 -1.17 11.94 3.91
CA PHE A 127 -1.62 10.74 4.61
C PHE A 127 -0.73 9.52 4.28
N PHE A 128 -0.42 9.32 3.00
CA PHE A 128 0.41 8.20 2.56
C PHE A 128 1.85 8.29 3.08
N VAL A 129 2.47 9.46 3.00
CA VAL A 129 3.82 9.73 3.52
C VAL A 129 3.86 9.45 5.02
N THR A 130 2.93 10.03 5.80
CA THR A 130 2.87 9.86 7.25
C THR A 130 2.57 8.40 7.62
N SER A 131 1.66 7.74 6.93
CA SER A 131 1.33 6.32 7.18
C SER A 131 2.51 5.40 6.86
N THR A 132 3.24 5.69 5.78
CA THR A 132 4.44 4.93 5.39
C THR A 132 5.57 5.15 6.38
N ALA A 133 5.81 6.39 6.83
CA ALA A 133 6.75 6.71 7.89
C ALA A 133 6.40 6.01 9.21
N THR A 134 5.12 6.02 9.59
CA THR A 134 4.64 5.32 10.79
C THR A 134 4.80 3.80 10.68
N ALA A 135 4.54 3.23 9.50
CA ALA A 135 4.80 1.82 9.24
C ALA A 135 6.29 1.49 9.33
N GLY A 136 7.19 2.38 8.89
CA GLY A 136 8.63 2.22 9.02
C GLY A 136 9.08 2.11 10.48
N LEU A 137 8.47 2.92 11.36
CA LEU A 137 8.75 2.91 12.80
C LEU A 137 8.54 1.55 13.46
N THR A 138 7.58 0.73 13.00
CA THR A 138 7.21 -0.55 13.65
C THR A 138 7.38 -1.81 12.82
N ALA A 139 7.39 -1.74 11.49
CA ALA A 139 7.27 -2.92 10.64
C ALA A 139 8.31 -4.01 10.92
N ARG A 140 9.56 -3.63 11.18
CA ARG A 140 10.64 -4.59 11.50
C ARG A 140 10.60 -5.07 12.94
N PHE A 141 10.01 -4.28 13.84
CA PHE A 141 9.92 -4.60 15.26
C PHE A 141 8.78 -5.54 15.58
N PHE A 142 7.80 -5.74 14.70
CA PHE A 142 6.79 -6.78 14.91
C PHE A 142 7.39 -8.19 14.94
N VAL A 143 8.34 -8.50 14.04
CA VAL A 143 9.06 -9.78 14.08
C VAL A 143 9.77 -9.94 15.42
N LEU A 144 10.51 -8.91 15.85
CA LEU A 144 11.22 -8.93 17.13
C LEU A 144 10.28 -9.00 18.34
N PHE A 145 9.15 -8.31 18.32
CA PHE A 145 8.12 -8.38 19.35
C PHE A 145 7.57 -9.80 19.47
N PHE A 146 7.22 -10.43 18.34
CA PHE A 146 6.70 -11.80 18.36
C PHE A 146 7.75 -12.84 18.76
N THR A 147 9.02 -12.65 18.40
CA THR A 147 10.11 -13.54 18.82
C THR A 147 10.47 -13.35 20.30
N ASN A 148 10.70 -12.10 20.72
CA ASN A 148 11.32 -11.81 22.02
C ASN A 148 10.30 -11.68 23.16
N GLU A 149 9.12 -11.11 22.92
CA GLU A 149 8.09 -10.93 23.96
C GLU A 149 7.01 -12.03 23.90
N VAL A 150 6.50 -12.34 22.71
CA VAL A 150 5.43 -13.35 22.55
C VAL A 150 5.97 -14.78 22.46
N GLN A 151 7.29 -14.95 22.26
CA GLN A 151 7.98 -16.24 22.21
C GLN A 151 7.46 -17.17 21.09
N LEU A 152 7.07 -16.60 19.94
CA LEU A 152 6.73 -17.37 18.75
C LEU A 152 7.98 -17.83 18.00
N SER A 153 7.94 -19.06 17.48
CA SER A 153 8.98 -19.58 16.59
C SER A 153 9.00 -18.82 15.26
N MET A 154 10.17 -18.80 14.60
CA MET A 154 10.32 -18.16 13.28
C MET A 154 9.36 -18.74 12.24
N THR A 155 9.11 -20.05 12.25
CA THR A 155 8.12 -20.70 11.37
C THR A 155 6.72 -20.13 11.59
N ASN A 156 6.30 -19.96 12.85
CA ASN A 156 4.99 -19.38 13.17
C ASN A 156 4.90 -17.91 12.71
N ILE A 157 5.98 -17.14 12.83
CA ILE A 157 6.03 -15.75 12.35
C ILE A 157 5.89 -15.68 10.82
N TYR A 158 6.58 -16.55 10.07
CA TYR A 158 6.43 -16.59 8.60
C TYR A 158 5.03 -17.04 8.18
N LEU A 159 4.43 -18.01 8.87
CA LEU A 159 3.04 -18.42 8.65
C LEU A 159 2.06 -17.29 8.99
N LEU A 160 2.31 -16.54 10.06
CA LEU A 160 1.52 -15.38 10.46
C LEU A 160 1.58 -14.28 9.40
N GLU A 161 2.77 -13.96 8.87
CA GLU A 161 2.94 -12.98 7.77
C GLU A 161 2.28 -13.43 6.46
N ALA A 162 2.34 -14.73 6.15
CA ALA A 162 1.63 -15.31 5.00
C ALA A 162 0.12 -15.15 5.15
N ALA A 163 -0.43 -15.54 6.31
CA ALA A 163 -1.83 -15.37 6.64
C ALA A 163 -2.24 -13.89 6.63
N ALA A 164 -1.36 -12.99 7.09
CA ALA A 164 -1.60 -11.55 7.08
C ALA A 164 -1.69 -10.98 5.65
N SER A 165 -0.87 -11.49 4.73
CA SER A 165 -0.92 -11.11 3.31
C SER A 165 -2.21 -11.59 2.65
N LEU A 166 -2.66 -12.82 2.94
CA LEU A 166 -3.95 -13.35 2.50
C LEU A 166 -5.14 -12.56 3.10
N ALA A 167 -5.08 -12.23 4.39
CA ALA A 167 -6.06 -11.37 5.04
C ALA A 167 -6.12 -10.00 4.38
N GLY A 168 -4.98 -9.43 3.98
CA GLY A 168 -4.90 -8.20 3.20
C GLY A 168 -5.62 -8.30 1.86
N ALA A 169 -5.48 -9.42 1.15
CA ALA A 169 -6.14 -9.65 -0.14
C ALA A 169 -7.67 -9.69 0.03
N LEU A 170 -8.14 -10.44 1.03
CA LEU A 170 -9.56 -10.54 1.37
C LEU A 170 -10.13 -9.18 1.81
N CYS A 171 -9.43 -8.47 2.71
CA CYS A 171 -9.83 -7.14 3.17
C CYS A 171 -9.86 -6.12 2.03
N SER A 172 -8.92 -6.20 1.07
CA SER A 172 -8.89 -5.32 -0.11
C SER A 172 -10.09 -5.56 -1.01
N GLN A 173 -10.45 -6.82 -1.26
CA GLN A 173 -11.65 -7.16 -2.03
C GLN A 173 -12.93 -6.71 -1.31
N ALA A 174 -13.03 -6.93 0.00
CA ALA A 174 -14.17 -6.48 0.80
C ALA A 174 -14.28 -4.95 0.77
N SER A 175 -13.17 -4.23 0.92
CA SER A 175 -13.13 -2.78 0.91
C SER A 175 -13.57 -2.20 -0.44
N GLU A 176 -13.26 -2.84 -1.57
CA GLU A 176 -13.79 -2.41 -2.86
C GLU A 176 -15.32 -2.51 -2.92
N ARG A 177 -15.89 -3.61 -2.41
CA ARG A 177 -17.35 -3.82 -2.38
C ARG A 177 -18.05 -2.80 -1.49
N VAL A 178 -17.47 -2.51 -0.32
CA VAL A 178 -17.99 -1.50 0.61
C VAL A 178 -17.86 -0.11 -0.01
N ALA A 179 -16.74 0.20 -0.68
CA ALA A 179 -16.52 1.49 -1.34
C ALA A 179 -17.55 1.80 -2.43
N LYS A 180 -18.11 0.80 -3.12
CA LYS A 180 -19.20 1.00 -4.11
C LYS A 180 -20.48 1.57 -3.48
N HIS A 181 -20.71 1.30 -2.19
CA HIS A 181 -21.93 1.71 -1.49
C HIS A 181 -21.70 2.90 -0.55
N ALA A 182 -20.60 2.89 0.19
CA ALA A 182 -20.27 3.89 1.21
C ALA A 182 -19.40 5.05 0.69
N GLY A 183 -18.80 4.89 -0.51
CA GLY A 183 -17.79 5.79 -1.06
C GLY A 183 -16.37 5.40 -0.64
N ARG A 184 -15.38 5.68 -1.50
CA ARG A 184 -13.97 5.27 -1.29
C ARG A 184 -13.33 5.87 -0.03
N SER A 185 -13.52 7.16 0.21
CA SER A 185 -12.90 7.89 1.33
C SER A 185 -13.39 7.39 2.70
N LEU A 186 -14.70 7.17 2.85
CA LEU A 186 -15.29 6.64 4.08
C LEU A 186 -14.82 5.21 4.36
N THR A 187 -14.79 4.34 3.35
CA THR A 187 -14.30 2.97 3.51
C THR A 187 -12.83 2.94 3.97
N MET A 188 -11.98 3.78 3.36
CA MET A 188 -10.59 3.93 3.80
C MET A 188 -10.51 4.40 5.26
N PHE A 189 -11.30 5.41 5.63
CA PHE A 189 -11.31 5.95 6.99
C PHE A 189 -11.66 4.87 8.01
N CYS A 190 -12.75 4.13 7.79
CA CYS A 190 -13.16 3.04 8.68
C CYS A 190 -12.10 1.94 8.77
N ALA A 191 -11.52 1.52 7.64
CA ALA A 191 -10.49 0.48 7.63
C ALA A 191 -9.23 0.90 8.39
N VAL A 192 -8.77 2.15 8.21
CA VAL A 192 -7.60 2.70 8.90
C VAL A 192 -7.86 2.84 10.40
N VAL A 193 -9.05 3.32 10.80
CA VAL A 193 -9.43 3.41 12.23
C VAL A 193 -9.44 2.02 12.87
N LEU A 194 -10.09 1.03 12.24
CA LEU A 194 -10.12 -0.35 12.76
C LEU A 194 -8.71 -0.99 12.82
N SER A 195 -7.88 -0.76 11.81
CA SER A 195 -6.47 -1.19 11.81
C SER A 195 -5.68 -0.53 12.95
N THR A 196 -5.94 0.75 13.21
CA THR A 196 -5.28 1.52 14.28
C THR A 196 -5.71 1.03 15.66
N CYS A 197 -7.00 0.79 15.87
CA CYS A 197 -7.51 0.17 17.10
C CYS A 197 -6.86 -1.20 17.33
N SER A 198 -6.75 -2.03 16.28
CA SER A 198 -6.08 -3.33 16.36
C SER A 198 -4.60 -3.18 16.71
N THR A 199 -3.93 -2.13 16.22
CA THR A 199 -2.53 -1.83 16.56
C THR A 199 -2.39 -1.43 18.02
N PHE A 200 -3.33 -0.65 18.55
CA PHE A 200 -3.35 -0.26 19.96
C PHE A 200 -3.55 -1.48 20.86
N LEU A 201 -4.40 -2.43 20.46
CA LEU A 201 -4.62 -3.67 21.23
C LEU A 201 -3.37 -4.58 21.29
N LEU A 202 -2.42 -4.43 20.36
CA LEU A 202 -1.13 -5.15 20.43
C LEU A 202 -0.24 -4.67 21.58
N THR A 203 -0.51 -3.51 22.18
CA THR A 203 0.24 -3.00 23.32
C THR A 203 -0.31 -3.53 24.66
N ALA A 204 -1.43 -4.26 24.63
CA ALA A 204 -2.06 -4.82 25.83
C ALA A 204 -1.45 -6.20 26.18
N ASP A 205 -1.55 -6.58 27.44
CA ASP A 205 -1.10 -7.89 27.93
C ASP A 205 -2.16 -8.97 27.64
N LEU A 206 -2.21 -9.38 26.37
CA LEU A 206 -3.14 -10.39 25.87
C LEU A 206 -2.41 -11.71 25.56
N SER A 207 -3.19 -12.78 25.37
CA SER A 207 -2.61 -14.08 25.00
C SER A 207 -1.96 -14.02 23.61
N PRO A 208 -0.96 -14.89 23.33
CA PRO A 208 -0.29 -14.95 22.03
C PRO A 208 -1.24 -15.12 20.83
N GLU A 209 -2.33 -15.87 21.01
CA GLU A 209 -3.34 -16.10 19.98
C GLU A 209 -4.13 -14.83 19.66
N LEU A 210 -4.52 -14.07 20.70
CA LEU A 210 -5.21 -12.79 20.54
C LEU A 210 -4.29 -11.75 19.90
N LEU A 211 -3.03 -11.68 20.31
CA LEU A 211 -2.04 -10.78 19.69
C LEU A 211 -1.82 -11.13 18.21
N SER A 212 -1.74 -12.41 17.88
CA SER A 212 -1.65 -12.88 16.49
C SER A 212 -2.89 -12.51 15.68
N ALA A 213 -4.09 -12.68 16.26
CA ALA A 213 -5.35 -12.29 15.61
C ALA A 213 -5.44 -10.79 15.36
N PHE A 214 -5.07 -9.95 16.35
CA PHE A 214 -5.05 -8.49 16.16
C PHE A 214 -3.98 -8.05 15.17
N PHE A 215 -2.84 -8.76 15.08
CA PHE A 215 -1.84 -8.50 14.06
C PHE A 215 -2.37 -8.82 12.66
N LEU A 216 -3.05 -9.95 12.48
CA LEU A 216 -3.72 -10.29 11.22
C LEU A 216 -4.76 -9.23 10.83
N LEU A 217 -5.60 -8.80 11.78
CA LEU A 217 -6.62 -7.79 11.55
C LEU A 217 -5.99 -6.43 11.18
N ARG A 218 -5.00 -5.99 11.96
CA ARG A 218 -4.20 -4.78 11.70
C ARG A 218 -3.63 -4.82 10.29
N ARG A 219 -2.94 -5.91 9.93
CA ARG A 219 -2.21 -6.02 8.66
C ARG A 219 -3.15 -6.18 7.48
N GLY A 220 -4.26 -6.90 7.66
CA GLY A 220 -5.29 -7.04 6.64
C GLY A 220 -5.94 -5.70 6.28
N LEU A 221 -6.46 -5.01 7.30
CA LEU A 221 -7.12 -3.70 7.14
C LEU A 221 -6.13 -2.58 6.79
N GLY A 222 -4.93 -2.62 7.34
CA GLY A 222 -3.90 -1.60 7.09
C GLY A 222 -3.38 -1.60 5.65
N ASN A 223 -3.59 -2.68 4.89
CA ASN A 223 -3.18 -2.76 3.49
C ASN A 223 -4.30 -2.44 2.51
N CYS A 224 -5.57 -2.40 2.91
CA CYS A 224 -6.68 -2.24 1.96
C CYS A 224 -6.89 -0.80 1.48
N PHE A 225 -6.36 0.21 2.19
CA PHE A 225 -6.55 1.61 1.81
C PHE A 225 -5.73 2.02 0.58
N LYS A 226 -4.58 1.37 0.33
CA LYS A 226 -3.64 1.72 -0.75
C LYS A 226 -4.30 1.78 -2.13
N PRO A 227 -4.99 0.73 -2.63
CA PRO A 227 -5.61 0.77 -3.95
C PRO A 227 -6.75 1.81 -4.04
N LEU A 228 -7.47 2.06 -2.94
CA LEU A 228 -8.51 3.08 -2.89
C LEU A 228 -7.90 4.49 -2.96
N LEU A 229 -6.84 4.74 -2.20
CA LEU A 229 -6.07 5.99 -2.23
C LEU A 229 -5.53 6.28 -3.63
N ASP A 230 -4.88 5.30 -4.26
CA ASP A 230 -4.32 5.44 -5.61
C ASP A 230 -5.40 5.79 -6.62
N SER A 231 -6.60 5.19 -6.50
CA SER A 231 -7.73 5.52 -7.35
C SER A 231 -8.23 6.95 -7.16
N ILE A 232 -8.25 7.47 -5.92
CA ILE A 232 -8.63 8.86 -5.64
C ILE A 232 -7.58 9.81 -6.23
N ILE A 233 -6.29 9.58 -5.97
CA ILE A 233 -5.21 10.42 -6.52
C ILE A 233 -5.29 10.45 -8.05
N ALA A 234 -5.51 9.30 -8.69
CA ALA A 234 -5.62 9.21 -10.15
C ALA A 234 -6.82 9.98 -10.74
N ASP A 235 -7.94 10.08 -10.00
CA ASP A 235 -9.13 10.80 -10.45
C ASP A 235 -9.02 12.31 -10.28
N PHE A 236 -8.26 12.76 -9.28
CA PHE A 236 -8.06 14.19 -8.97
C PHE A 236 -6.74 14.76 -9.54
N THR A 237 -5.96 13.96 -10.27
CA THR A 237 -4.67 14.37 -10.85
C THR A 237 -4.71 14.38 -12.38
N PRO A 238 -4.47 15.52 -13.05
CA PRO A 238 -4.33 15.58 -14.50
C PRO A 238 -3.19 14.67 -15.00
N SER A 239 -3.35 14.08 -16.18
CA SER A 239 -2.37 13.14 -16.76
C SER A 239 -0.95 13.72 -16.80
N ALA A 240 -0.80 15.01 -17.16
CA ALA A 240 0.48 15.73 -17.22
C ALA A 240 1.22 15.87 -15.87
N HIS A 241 0.54 15.63 -14.73
CA HIS A 241 1.13 15.73 -13.40
C HIS A 241 1.22 14.40 -12.67
N ARG A 242 0.72 13.29 -13.24
CA ARG A 242 0.77 11.96 -12.60
C ARG A 242 2.19 11.53 -12.28
N GLY A 243 3.15 11.80 -13.17
CA GLY A 243 4.58 11.53 -12.92
C GLY A 243 5.12 12.22 -11.66
N LYS A 244 4.73 13.48 -11.42
CA LYS A 244 5.14 14.24 -10.22
C LYS A 244 4.55 13.64 -8.95
N TRP A 245 3.27 13.28 -8.97
CA TRP A 245 2.61 12.64 -7.82
C TRP A 245 3.18 11.24 -7.57
N ASN A 246 3.44 10.45 -8.61
CA ASN A 246 4.09 9.15 -8.48
C ASN A 246 5.51 9.27 -7.90
N ALA A 247 6.29 10.28 -8.31
CA ALA A 247 7.60 10.56 -7.72
C ALA A 247 7.50 10.92 -6.23
N LEU A 248 6.55 11.78 -5.86
CA LEU A 248 6.31 12.15 -4.45
C LEU A 248 5.92 10.94 -3.60
N LEU A 249 5.01 10.09 -4.11
CA LEU A 249 4.62 8.86 -3.41
C LEU A 249 5.80 7.88 -3.29
N SER A 250 6.68 7.79 -4.30
CA SER A 250 7.90 6.97 -4.22
C SER A 250 8.87 7.47 -3.14
N MET A 251 9.02 8.79 -2.97
CA MET A 251 9.85 9.35 -1.89
C MET A 251 9.40 8.92 -0.48
N SER A 252 8.11 8.58 -0.30
CA SER A 252 7.60 8.08 0.98
C SER A 252 8.33 6.81 1.44
N ARG A 253 8.83 5.99 0.51
CA ARG A 253 9.59 4.77 0.81
C ARG A 253 10.98 5.06 1.39
N VAL A 254 11.56 6.21 1.08
CA VAL A 254 12.79 6.67 1.76
C VAL A 254 12.48 7.00 3.22
N GLY A 255 11.34 7.67 3.47
CA GLY A 255 10.85 7.95 4.81
C GLY A 255 10.64 6.69 5.66
N TRP A 256 10.20 5.59 5.03
CA TRP A 256 10.07 4.28 5.69
C TRP A 256 11.39 3.78 6.30
N SER A 257 12.50 3.88 5.55
CA SER A 257 13.81 3.45 6.03
C SER A 257 14.35 4.35 7.14
N GLY A 258 14.20 5.67 7.01
CA GLY A 258 14.67 6.62 8.02
C GLY A 258 13.94 6.47 9.36
N THR A 259 12.64 6.22 9.31
CA THR A 259 11.83 5.99 10.52
C THR A 259 12.08 4.63 11.17
N ALA A 260 12.52 3.62 10.42
CA ALA A 260 12.93 2.34 11.00
C ALA A 260 14.13 2.49 11.95
N PHE A 261 15.07 3.38 11.65
CA PHE A 261 16.18 3.70 12.56
C PHE A 261 15.67 4.32 13.87
N LEU A 262 14.78 5.30 13.78
CA LEU A 262 14.16 5.92 14.96
C LEU A 262 13.37 4.89 15.78
N GLY A 263 12.70 3.95 15.12
CA GLY A 263 11.99 2.85 15.76
C GLY A 263 12.92 1.94 16.55
N GLY A 264 14.12 1.68 16.02
CA GLY A 264 15.16 0.90 16.70
C GLY A 264 15.67 1.60 17.95
N TYR A 265 15.99 2.89 17.82
CA TYR A 265 16.41 3.70 18.94
C TYR A 265 15.35 3.75 20.06
N LEU A 266 14.06 3.89 19.71
CA LEU A 266 12.98 3.86 20.70
C LEU A 266 12.76 2.45 21.29
N ALA A 267 12.92 1.40 20.50
CA ALA A 267 12.78 0.02 20.96
C ALA A 267 13.85 -0.33 21.99
N ASP A 268 15.10 0.10 21.75
CA ASP A 268 16.22 -0.16 22.66
C ASP A 268 16.06 0.55 24.01
N LEU A 269 15.41 1.72 24.04
CA LEU A 269 15.21 2.51 25.25
C LEU A 269 13.94 2.13 26.03
N CYS A 270 12.84 1.86 25.33
CA CYS A 270 11.50 1.77 25.92
C CYS A 270 10.77 0.45 25.64
N GLY A 271 11.39 -0.47 24.88
CA GLY A 271 10.79 -1.75 24.49
C GLY A 271 9.85 -1.67 23.28
N TYR A 272 9.49 -2.84 22.73
CA TYR A 272 8.74 -2.91 21.46
C TYR A 272 7.30 -2.41 21.59
N ARG A 273 6.63 -2.70 22.72
CA ARG A 273 5.26 -2.22 22.99
C ARG A 273 5.15 -0.70 22.94
N TYR A 274 6.15 0.01 23.45
CA TYR A 274 6.17 1.47 23.40
C TYR A 274 6.25 1.99 21.96
N VAL A 275 7.07 1.36 21.11
CA VAL A 275 7.17 1.73 19.68
C VAL A 275 5.85 1.47 18.94
N ILE A 276 5.16 0.36 19.28
CA ILE A 276 3.82 0.03 18.76
C ILE A 276 2.78 1.06 19.23
N PHE A 277 2.85 1.49 20.49
CA PHE A 277 1.98 2.53 21.05
C PHE A 277 2.17 3.87 20.33
N VAL A 278 3.42 4.35 20.20
CA VAL A 278 3.75 5.59 19.48
C VAL A 278 3.26 5.52 18.04
N SER A 279 3.45 4.39 17.36
CA SER A 279 2.93 4.20 16.00
C SER A 279 1.40 4.26 15.94
N SER A 280 0.70 3.73 16.94
CA SER A 280 -0.76 3.80 17.01
C SER A 280 -1.25 5.23 17.16
N LEU A 281 -0.55 6.06 17.94
CA LEU A 281 -0.84 7.49 18.05
C LEU A 281 -0.60 8.23 16.73
N MET A 282 0.51 7.93 16.04
CA MET A 282 0.82 8.53 14.74
C MET A 282 -0.20 8.14 13.66
N PHE A 283 -0.62 6.87 13.60
CA PHE A 283 -1.69 6.44 12.70
C PHE A 283 -3.03 7.11 13.03
N SER A 284 -3.36 7.24 14.32
CA SER A 284 -4.56 7.96 14.77
C SER A 284 -4.54 9.42 14.32
N ALA A 285 -3.41 10.12 14.53
CA ALA A 285 -3.23 11.49 14.08
C ALA A 285 -3.36 11.62 12.56
N ALA A 286 -2.72 10.72 11.79
CA ALA A 286 -2.81 10.72 10.33
C ALA A 286 -4.25 10.48 9.83
N ALA A 287 -4.97 9.53 10.46
CA ALA A 287 -6.36 9.24 10.13
C ALA A 287 -7.26 10.44 10.41
N CYS A 288 -7.12 11.08 11.58
CA CYS A 288 -7.94 12.23 11.97
C CYS A 288 -7.62 13.49 11.14
N LEU A 289 -6.34 13.82 10.97
CA LEU A 289 -5.91 15.08 10.35
C LEU A 289 -6.01 15.07 8.82
N PHE A 290 -5.77 13.93 8.17
CA PHE A 290 -5.69 13.87 6.71
C PHE A 290 -6.85 13.09 6.09
N LEU A 291 -7.20 11.93 6.66
CA LEU A 291 -8.26 11.09 6.11
C LEU A 291 -9.66 11.54 6.53
N GLY A 292 -9.81 12.08 7.74
CA GLY A 292 -11.06 12.66 8.24
C GLY A 292 -11.63 13.73 7.29
N PRO A 293 -10.88 14.78 6.92
CA PRO A 293 -11.33 15.80 5.97
C PRO A 293 -11.68 15.22 4.59
N LEU A 294 -10.98 14.17 4.12
CA LEU A 294 -11.26 13.52 2.84
C LEU A 294 -12.64 12.87 2.77
N VAL A 295 -13.21 12.42 3.91
CA VAL A 295 -14.57 11.87 3.96
C VAL A 295 -15.61 12.91 3.51
N TRP A 296 -15.36 14.18 3.81
CA TRP A 296 -16.26 15.29 3.45
C TRP A 296 -15.92 15.91 2.09
N LEU A 297 -14.64 15.98 1.75
CA LEU A 297 -14.16 16.64 0.53
C LEU A 297 -14.32 15.81 -0.73
N VAL A 298 -14.35 14.47 -0.63
CA VAL A 298 -14.52 13.57 -1.77
C VAL A 298 -16.01 13.20 -1.89
N PRO A 299 -16.74 13.72 -2.90
CA PRO A 299 -18.16 13.45 -3.04
C PRO A 299 -18.44 11.98 -3.33
N ARG A 300 -19.37 11.37 -2.58
CA ARG A 300 -19.86 10.00 -2.84
C ARG A 300 -20.39 9.84 -4.27
N SER A 301 -20.91 10.91 -4.87
CA SER A 301 -21.52 10.91 -6.22
C SER A 301 -20.53 10.75 -7.37
N LEU A 302 -19.22 10.96 -7.16
CA LEU A 302 -18.20 10.64 -8.17
C LEU A 302 -18.09 9.13 -8.39
N ASP A 303 -18.46 8.33 -7.38
CA ASP A 303 -18.48 6.87 -7.44
C ASP A 303 -19.82 6.32 -7.98
N VAL A 304 -20.94 7.07 -7.83
CA VAL A 304 -22.32 6.62 -8.13
C VAL A 304 -22.81 6.97 -9.55
N LYS A 305 -22.26 7.98 -10.24
CA LYS A 305 -22.65 8.34 -11.63
C LYS A 305 -22.27 7.29 -12.70
N GLN A 306 -21.93 6.07 -12.29
CA GLN A 306 -21.49 4.97 -13.14
C GLN A 306 -22.56 3.90 -13.41
N ALA A 307 -23.79 4.06 -12.91
CA ALA A 307 -24.90 3.26 -13.42
C ALA A 307 -25.30 3.82 -14.80
N PRO A 308 -25.20 3.06 -15.91
CA PRO A 308 -25.79 3.50 -17.16
C PRO A 308 -27.29 3.68 -16.91
N ALA A 309 -27.84 4.81 -17.36
CA ALA A 309 -29.27 4.91 -17.57
C ALA A 309 -29.64 3.77 -18.52
N ALA A 310 -30.29 2.73 -17.99
CA ALA A 310 -30.87 1.68 -18.81
C ALA A 310 -31.99 2.34 -19.63
N ASN A 311 -31.73 2.50 -20.93
CA ASN A 311 -32.75 2.62 -21.96
C ASN A 311 -32.88 1.27 -22.65
#